data_AF-A0A662VXE0-F1
#
_entry.id   AF-A0A662VXE0-F1
#
_cell.length_a   1.000
_cell.length_b   1.000
_cell.length_c   1.000
_cell.angle_alpha   90.00
_cell.angle_beta   90.00
_cell.angle_gamma   90.00
#
_symmetry.space_group_name_H-M   'P 1'
#
loop_
_entity.id
_entity.type
_entity.pdbx_description
1 polymer ?
#
loop_
_entity_poly.entity_id
_entity_poly.type
_entity_poly.pdbx_seq_one_letter_code
_entity_poly.pdbx_strand_id
1 'polypeptide(L)'
;MRPKTIDEINERILEGSAVVVTAEEMKEIVKEEGVKKAAEKVDVVTTGTFGAMCSSGVFFNFGHSDPPIRMQKVWLNDVEAYTGIAAVDAYLGATQLSETQGMEYGGAHVIEDFVRGKEVELRAESNGSDCYPRKEIVTEITLDDVNQAEMVNPRNAYQRYKAATNSSGNVLKTYMGTLLPNFGNVTFAGTGEISPLNNDPEYRTIG
;
A
#
# COMPACT_ATOMS: atom_id res chain seq x y z
N MET A 1 -19.36 -29.38 -14.40
CA MET A 1 -19.53 -28.40 -13.30
C MET A 1 -19.57 -27.04 -13.95
N ARG A 2 -20.60 -26.24 -13.66
CA ARG A 2 -20.67 -24.85 -14.10
C ARG A 2 -19.84 -24.02 -13.11
N PRO A 3 -18.84 -23.25 -13.56
CA PRO A 3 -18.15 -22.28 -12.69
C PRO A 3 -19.15 -21.26 -12.17
N LYS A 4 -19.01 -20.85 -10.91
CA LYS A 4 -19.75 -19.70 -10.37
C LYS A 4 -19.34 -18.46 -11.16
N THR A 5 -20.30 -17.59 -11.43
CA THR A 5 -20.05 -16.28 -12.04
C THR A 5 -19.70 -15.25 -10.97
N ILE A 6 -19.03 -14.17 -11.37
CA ILE A 6 -18.71 -13.05 -10.47
C ILE A 6 -20.00 -12.43 -9.91
N ASP A 7 -21.06 -12.32 -10.72
CA ASP A 7 -22.34 -11.77 -10.30
C ASP A 7 -23.00 -12.64 -9.20
N GLU A 8 -22.99 -13.96 -9.36
CA GLU A 8 -23.49 -14.91 -8.34
C GLU A 8 -22.68 -14.79 -7.03
N ILE A 9 -21.36 -14.59 -7.10
CA ILE A 9 -20.51 -14.41 -5.91
C ILE A 9 -20.82 -13.06 -5.24
N ASN A 10 -20.96 -11.98 -6.02
CA ASN A 10 -21.28 -10.65 -5.51
C ASN A 10 -22.65 -10.62 -4.80
N GLU A 11 -23.66 -11.31 -5.35
CA GLU A 11 -24.96 -11.45 -4.70
C GLU A 11 -24.83 -12.13 -3.34
N ARG A 12 -24.09 -13.24 -3.25
CA ARG A 12 -23.83 -13.92 -1.96
C ARG A 12 -23.06 -13.06 -0.96
N ILE A 13 -22.14 -12.21 -1.42
CA ILE A 13 -21.43 -11.25 -0.55
C ILE A 13 -22.41 -10.23 0.02
N LEU A 14 -23.28 -9.66 -0.81
CA LEU A 14 -24.29 -8.68 -0.39
C LEU A 14 -25.31 -9.28 0.60
N GLU A 15 -25.67 -10.55 0.42
CA GLU A 15 -26.55 -11.29 1.32
C GLU A 15 -25.86 -11.78 2.61
N GLY A 16 -24.53 -11.68 2.70
CA GLY A 16 -23.75 -12.25 3.80
C GLY A 16 -23.73 -13.78 3.82
N SER A 17 -24.03 -14.43 2.69
CA SER A 17 -24.12 -15.89 2.53
C SER A 17 -22.90 -16.50 1.82
N ALA A 18 -21.92 -15.67 1.44
CA ALA A 18 -20.68 -16.13 0.81
C ALA A 18 -19.81 -16.94 1.78
N VAL A 19 -19.30 -18.08 1.29
CA VAL A 19 -18.29 -18.89 1.96
C VAL A 19 -16.92 -18.33 1.61
N VAL A 20 -16.34 -17.61 2.55
CA VAL A 20 -15.03 -16.98 2.45
C VAL A 20 -14.03 -17.80 3.26
N VAL A 21 -12.92 -18.19 2.64
CA VAL A 21 -11.85 -18.96 3.31
C VAL A 21 -10.48 -18.33 2.98
N THR A 22 -9.47 -18.66 3.76
CA THR A 22 -8.08 -18.32 3.46
C THR A 22 -7.47 -19.28 2.44
N ALA A 23 -6.36 -18.87 1.82
CA ALA A 23 -5.59 -19.73 0.93
C ALA A 23 -5.08 -21.03 1.61
N GLU A 24 -4.86 -21.01 2.93
CA GLU A 24 -4.48 -22.19 3.71
C GLU A 24 -5.68 -23.14 3.89
N GLU A 25 -6.81 -22.61 4.36
CA GLU A 25 -8.05 -23.38 4.53
C GLU A 25 -8.53 -24.01 3.21
N MET A 26 -8.40 -23.29 2.11
CA MET A 26 -8.75 -23.81 0.78
C MET A 26 -8.01 -25.11 0.44
N LYS A 27 -6.73 -25.23 0.84
CA LYS A 27 -5.94 -26.44 0.56
C LYS A 27 -6.41 -27.63 1.36
N GLU A 28 -6.73 -27.43 2.64
CA GLU A 28 -7.28 -28.50 3.47
C GLU A 28 -8.66 -28.94 2.96
N ILE A 29 -9.54 -27.99 2.56
CA ILE A 29 -10.83 -28.32 1.94
C ILE A 29 -10.65 -29.14 0.65
N VAL A 30 -9.71 -28.75 -0.22
CA VAL A 30 -9.42 -29.50 -1.45
C VAL A 30 -8.90 -30.90 -1.15
N LYS A 31 -8.06 -31.04 -0.13
CA LYS A 31 -7.48 -32.33 0.28
C LYS A 31 -8.52 -33.27 0.88
N GLU A 32 -9.48 -32.75 1.64
CA GLU A 32 -10.55 -33.53 2.28
C GLU A 32 -11.70 -33.85 1.32
N GLU A 33 -12.15 -32.87 0.53
CA GLU A 33 -13.39 -32.95 -0.26
C GLU A 33 -13.15 -33.10 -1.77
N GLY A 34 -11.95 -32.80 -2.25
CA GLY A 34 -11.58 -32.77 -3.66
C GLY A 34 -11.92 -31.44 -4.35
N VAL A 35 -11.17 -31.12 -5.41
CA VAL A 35 -11.23 -29.83 -6.14
C VAL A 35 -12.65 -29.43 -6.57
N LYS A 36 -13.44 -30.37 -7.08
CA LYS A 36 -14.81 -30.07 -7.57
C LYS A 36 -15.73 -29.62 -6.43
N LYS A 37 -15.75 -30.36 -5.32
CA LYS A 37 -16.60 -30.00 -4.17
C LYS A 37 -16.13 -28.71 -3.51
N ALA A 38 -14.81 -28.53 -3.39
CA ALA A 38 -14.22 -27.29 -2.88
C ALA A 38 -14.69 -26.07 -3.67
N ALA A 39 -14.64 -26.14 -5.01
CA ALA A 39 -15.10 -25.07 -5.89
C ALA A 39 -16.63 -24.84 -5.87
N GLU A 40 -17.43 -25.87 -5.58
CA GLU A 40 -18.89 -25.72 -5.38
C GLU A 40 -19.19 -25.03 -4.04
N LYS A 41 -18.41 -25.34 -3.01
CA LYS A 41 -18.61 -24.85 -1.63
C LYS A 41 -18.10 -23.42 -1.44
N VAL A 42 -16.86 -23.14 -1.84
CA VAL A 42 -16.15 -21.89 -1.56
C VAL A 42 -16.46 -20.84 -2.62
N ASP A 43 -16.73 -19.60 -2.20
CA ASP A 43 -17.02 -18.48 -3.10
C ASP A 43 -15.81 -17.55 -3.26
N VAL A 44 -15.12 -17.26 -2.16
CA VAL A 44 -13.97 -16.35 -2.15
C VAL A 44 -12.82 -17.01 -1.40
N VAL A 45 -11.66 -17.01 -2.03
CA VAL A 45 -10.39 -17.37 -1.38
C VAL A 45 -9.62 -16.10 -1.11
N THR A 46 -9.39 -15.79 0.15
CA THR A 46 -8.62 -14.63 0.57
C THR A 46 -7.13 -14.98 0.58
N THR A 47 -6.35 -14.19 -0.15
CA THR A 47 -4.90 -14.23 -0.12
C THR A 47 -4.41 -12.92 0.47
N GLY A 48 -3.79 -12.98 1.65
CA GLY A 48 -3.27 -11.81 2.35
C GLY A 48 -1.91 -12.11 2.95
N THR A 49 -0.95 -11.22 2.73
CA THR A 49 0.33 -11.25 3.44
C THR A 49 0.59 -9.89 4.05
N PHE A 50 1.51 -9.85 5.00
CA PHE A 50 2.11 -8.61 5.46
C PHE A 50 3.61 -8.65 5.16
N GLY A 51 4.09 -7.66 4.43
CA GLY A 51 5.49 -7.57 4.04
C GLY A 51 5.93 -6.12 3.88
N ALA A 52 7.19 -5.85 4.15
CA ALA A 52 7.79 -4.55 3.89
C ALA A 52 7.93 -4.36 2.38
N MET A 53 7.18 -3.43 1.81
CA MET A 53 7.19 -3.16 0.38
C MET A 53 7.57 -1.70 0.09
N CYS A 54 8.53 -1.51 -0.80
CA CYS A 54 8.91 -0.19 -1.29
C CYS A 54 7.93 0.28 -2.38
N SER A 55 8.05 1.54 -2.82
CA SER A 55 7.18 2.10 -3.88
C SER A 55 5.73 2.30 -3.48
N SER A 56 5.46 2.43 -2.18
CA SER A 56 4.14 2.78 -1.66
C SER A 56 4.09 4.28 -1.35
N GLY A 57 2.95 4.90 -1.59
CA GLY A 57 2.69 6.29 -1.23
C GLY A 57 1.23 6.65 -1.43
N VAL A 58 0.89 7.92 -1.17
CA VAL A 58 -0.49 8.43 -1.29
C VAL A 58 -0.48 9.73 -2.07
N PHE A 59 -1.36 9.85 -3.06
CA PHE A 59 -1.73 11.13 -3.65
C PHE A 59 -2.88 11.73 -2.85
N PHE A 60 -2.68 12.95 -2.36
CA PHE A 60 -3.70 13.71 -1.66
C PHE A 60 -4.19 14.86 -2.53
N ASN A 61 -5.50 15.13 -2.45
CA ASN A 61 -6.10 16.42 -2.78
C ASN A 61 -6.69 17.01 -1.49
N PHE A 62 -6.08 18.08 -0.98
CA PHE A 62 -6.46 18.66 0.31
C PHE A 62 -7.67 19.61 0.23
N GLY A 63 -8.13 19.94 -0.98
CA GLY A 63 -9.09 21.02 -1.17
C GLY A 63 -8.48 22.42 -0.95
N HIS A 64 -9.22 23.44 -1.35
CA HIS A 64 -8.80 24.84 -1.18
C HIS A 64 -9.28 25.41 0.16
N SER A 65 -8.42 26.21 0.78
CA SER A 65 -8.81 27.16 1.81
C SER A 65 -9.54 28.37 1.22
N ASP A 66 -10.13 29.20 2.09
CA ASP A 66 -10.57 30.55 1.73
C ASP A 66 -9.74 31.60 2.50
N PRO A 67 -9.01 32.51 1.84
CA PRO A 67 -8.78 32.57 0.39
C PRO A 67 -7.95 31.39 -0.15
N PRO A 68 -8.01 31.09 -1.47
CA PRO A 68 -7.37 29.91 -2.05
C PRO A 68 -5.84 30.01 -2.05
N ILE A 69 -5.21 28.84 -1.95
CA ILE A 69 -3.76 28.65 -1.99
C ILE A 69 -3.36 27.76 -3.17
N ARG A 70 -2.17 28.01 -3.72
CA ARG A 70 -1.43 27.06 -4.56
C ARG A 70 -0.23 26.57 -3.76
N MET A 71 -0.33 25.37 -3.20
CA MET A 71 0.70 24.77 -2.34
C MET A 71 1.95 24.48 -3.16
N GLN A 72 3.07 25.13 -2.82
CA GLN A 72 4.37 24.92 -3.46
C GLN A 72 5.30 24.06 -2.62
N LYS A 73 5.13 24.05 -1.31
CA LYS A 73 5.71 23.05 -0.41
C LYS A 73 4.64 22.62 0.59
N VAL A 74 4.65 21.35 0.95
CA VAL A 74 3.69 20.75 1.88
C VAL A 74 4.42 19.84 2.83
N TRP A 75 4.02 19.86 4.11
CA TRP A 75 4.43 18.91 5.12
C TRP A 75 3.19 18.39 5.86
N LEU A 76 3.27 17.12 6.26
CA LEU A 76 2.29 16.42 7.07
C LEU A 76 3.00 15.89 8.32
N ASN A 77 2.75 16.46 9.50
CA ASN A 77 3.52 16.18 10.73
C ASN A 77 5.06 16.23 10.49
N ASP A 78 5.52 17.32 9.86
CA ASP A 78 6.92 17.54 9.43
C ASP A 78 7.48 16.48 8.46
N VAL A 79 6.63 15.71 7.78
CA VAL A 79 7.04 14.86 6.66
C VAL A 79 6.71 15.57 5.36
N GLU A 80 7.72 15.90 4.57
CA GLU A 80 7.52 16.59 3.28
C GLU A 80 6.64 15.73 2.33
N ALA A 81 5.60 16.33 1.78
CA ALA A 81 4.82 15.77 0.69
C ALA A 81 5.15 16.52 -0.61
N TYR A 82 5.47 15.76 -1.67
CA TYR A 82 5.96 16.28 -2.93
C TYR A 82 4.84 16.97 -3.72
N THR A 83 4.98 18.28 -3.92
CA THR A 83 4.05 19.14 -4.65
C THR A 83 4.40 19.20 -6.15
N GLY A 84 3.82 20.14 -6.89
CA GLY A 84 4.09 20.35 -8.32
C GLY A 84 3.17 19.55 -9.25
N ILE A 85 2.15 18.90 -8.70
CA ILE A 85 1.13 18.14 -9.42
C ILE A 85 0.01 19.08 -9.87
N ALA A 86 -0.66 19.73 -8.90
CA ALA A 86 -1.69 20.73 -9.10
C ALA A 86 -1.75 21.65 -7.86
N ALA A 87 -2.82 22.45 -7.69
CA ALA A 87 -2.81 23.57 -6.75
C ALA A 87 -2.84 23.14 -5.27
N VAL A 88 -3.52 22.04 -4.95
CA VAL A 88 -3.71 21.54 -3.58
C VAL A 88 -3.43 20.03 -3.51
N ASP A 89 -2.56 19.57 -4.40
CA ASP A 89 -2.24 18.17 -4.59
C ASP A 89 -0.79 17.91 -4.19
N ALA A 90 -0.59 16.84 -3.42
CA ALA A 90 0.75 16.39 -3.03
C ALA A 90 0.83 14.87 -3.01
N TYR A 91 2.02 14.35 -3.31
CA TYR A 91 2.35 12.94 -3.18
C TYR A 91 3.18 12.72 -1.92
N LEU A 92 2.73 11.85 -1.02
CA LEU A 92 3.48 11.44 0.16
C LEU A 92 4.09 10.05 -0.06
N GLY A 93 5.42 9.98 -0.13
CA GLY A 93 6.12 8.69 -0.19
C GLY A 93 6.18 8.02 1.19
N ALA A 94 5.84 6.74 1.29
CA ALA A 94 5.83 6.02 2.56
C ALA A 94 7.21 5.96 3.26
N THR A 95 8.29 6.07 2.50
CA THR A 95 9.67 6.06 3.03
C THR A 95 10.21 7.46 3.33
N GLN A 96 9.43 8.51 3.11
CA GLN A 96 9.89 9.87 3.38
C GLN A 96 10.06 10.05 4.89
N LEU A 97 11.16 10.65 5.31
CA LEU A 97 11.46 10.86 6.72
C LEU A 97 10.88 12.17 7.22
N SER A 98 10.56 12.21 8.51
CA SER A 98 10.26 13.46 9.19
C SER A 98 11.51 14.34 9.29
N GLU A 99 11.35 15.64 9.06
CA GLU A 99 12.42 16.63 9.24
C GLU A 99 12.83 16.75 10.72
N THR A 100 11.91 16.51 11.65
CA THR A 100 12.14 16.68 13.09
C THR A 100 12.45 15.37 13.81
N GLN A 101 11.87 14.25 13.38
CA GLN A 101 12.01 12.94 14.05
C GLN A 101 12.88 11.92 13.30
N GLY A 102 13.29 12.22 12.06
CA GLY A 102 14.18 11.34 11.29
C GLY A 102 13.57 9.96 11.03
N MET A 103 14.25 8.88 11.40
CA MET A 103 13.79 7.51 11.12
C MET A 103 12.66 7.03 12.04
N GLU A 104 12.41 7.69 13.17
CA GLU A 104 11.38 7.29 14.12
C GLU A 104 9.96 7.62 13.64
N TYR A 105 9.82 8.58 12.70
CA TYR A 105 8.55 8.97 12.13
C TYR A 105 8.70 9.39 10.66
N GLY A 106 7.70 9.14 9.82
CA GLY A 106 7.82 9.33 8.38
C GLY A 106 6.52 9.10 7.64
N GLY A 107 6.58 9.03 6.31
CA GLY A 107 5.40 8.98 5.46
C GLY A 107 4.47 7.79 5.76
N ALA A 108 5.03 6.60 6.03
CA ALA A 108 4.23 5.44 6.43
C ALA A 108 3.45 5.68 7.73
N HIS A 109 4.05 6.40 8.69
CA HIS A 109 3.42 6.73 9.97
C HIS A 109 2.31 7.78 9.78
N VAL A 110 2.52 8.79 8.94
CA VAL A 110 1.46 9.75 8.56
C VAL A 110 0.28 9.04 7.90
N ILE A 111 0.56 8.12 6.97
CA ILE A 111 -0.49 7.33 6.30
C ILE A 111 -1.25 6.47 7.32
N GLU A 112 -0.54 5.82 8.25
CA GLU A 112 -1.16 5.05 9.34
C GLU A 112 -2.03 5.95 10.23
N ASP A 113 -1.55 7.13 10.59
CA ASP A 113 -2.27 8.08 11.44
C ASP A 113 -3.58 8.54 10.78
N PHE A 114 -3.57 8.86 9.49
CA PHE A 114 -4.80 9.13 8.71
C PHE A 114 -5.76 7.93 8.73
N VAL A 115 -5.27 6.72 8.46
CA VAL A 115 -6.11 5.50 8.44
C VAL A 115 -6.68 5.18 9.82
N ARG A 116 -5.98 5.56 10.90
CA ARG A 116 -6.46 5.44 12.29
C ARG A 116 -7.43 6.55 12.70
N GLY A 117 -7.70 7.52 11.82
CA GLY A 117 -8.56 8.66 12.12
C GLY A 117 -7.93 9.68 13.05
N LYS A 118 -6.60 9.75 13.11
CA LYS A 118 -5.90 10.80 13.87
C LYS A 118 -5.81 12.09 13.06
N GLU A 119 -5.70 13.19 13.78
CA GLU A 119 -5.35 14.49 13.22
C GLU A 119 -3.88 14.54 12.82
N VAL A 120 -3.61 15.17 11.68
CA VAL A 120 -2.28 15.39 11.10
C VAL A 120 -2.14 16.87 10.81
N GLU A 121 -1.06 17.50 11.27
CA GLU A 121 -0.74 18.88 10.95
C GLU A 121 -0.36 18.99 9.46
N LEU A 122 -1.16 19.73 8.70
CA LEU A 122 -0.87 20.18 7.35
C LEU A 122 -0.23 21.57 7.41
N ARG A 123 1.04 21.64 6.98
CA ARG A 123 1.75 22.90 6.73
C ARG A 123 1.97 23.06 5.24
N ALA A 124 1.62 24.21 4.68
CA ALA A 124 1.83 24.51 3.27
C ALA A 124 2.34 25.93 3.04
N GLU A 125 3.29 26.08 2.12
CA GLU A 125 3.88 27.35 1.71
C GLU A 125 3.60 27.65 0.24
N SER A 126 3.43 28.94 -0.08
CA SER A 126 3.23 29.46 -1.44
C SER A 126 3.81 30.85 -1.60
N ASN A 127 4.33 31.16 -2.79
CA ASN A 127 4.74 32.52 -3.16
C ASN A 127 3.55 33.48 -3.32
N GLY A 128 2.34 32.93 -3.52
CA GLY A 128 1.11 33.67 -3.78
C GLY A 128 0.99 34.17 -5.23
N SER A 129 -0.24 34.45 -5.65
CA SER A 129 -0.60 35.07 -6.94
C SER A 129 -1.99 35.70 -6.83
N ASP A 130 -2.44 36.45 -7.85
CA ASP A 130 -3.78 37.05 -7.83
C ASP A 130 -4.91 36.00 -7.74
N CYS A 131 -4.74 34.82 -8.37
CA CYS A 131 -5.70 33.72 -8.29
C CYS A 131 -5.58 32.90 -7.00
N TYR A 132 -4.42 32.94 -6.34
CA TYR A 132 -4.11 32.16 -5.14
C TYR A 132 -3.37 33.06 -4.15
N PRO A 133 -4.05 34.00 -3.49
CA PRO A 133 -3.38 35.06 -2.74
C PRO A 133 -2.83 34.58 -1.40
N ARG A 134 -3.32 33.45 -0.87
CA ARG A 134 -2.82 32.88 0.37
C ARG A 134 -1.41 32.32 0.19
N LYS A 135 -0.52 32.65 1.13
CA LYS A 135 0.90 32.27 1.10
C LYS A 135 1.27 31.15 2.08
N GLU A 136 0.44 30.92 3.09
CA GLU A 136 0.72 29.96 4.15
C GLU A 136 -0.58 29.34 4.68
N ILE A 137 -0.49 28.06 5.04
CA ILE A 137 -1.48 27.32 5.82
C ILE A 137 -0.73 26.51 6.88
N VAL A 138 -1.23 26.55 8.11
CA VAL A 138 -0.92 25.59 9.18
C VAL A 138 -2.26 25.24 9.82
N THR A 139 -2.64 23.97 9.78
CA THR A 139 -3.91 23.46 10.33
C THR A 139 -3.80 21.98 10.63
N GLU A 140 -4.69 21.45 11.46
CA GLU A 140 -4.88 20.01 11.63
C GLU A 140 -5.98 19.52 10.68
N ILE A 141 -5.76 18.36 10.07
CA ILE A 141 -6.72 17.68 9.17
C ILE A 141 -6.80 16.20 9.51
N THR A 142 -7.94 15.60 9.23
CA THR A 142 -8.18 14.15 9.24
C THR A 142 -8.36 13.63 7.81
N LEU A 143 -8.50 12.31 7.68
CA LEU A 143 -8.79 11.69 6.38
C LEU A 143 -10.17 12.08 5.83
N ASP A 144 -11.11 12.45 6.70
CA ASP A 144 -12.46 12.88 6.30
C ASP A 144 -12.49 14.32 5.77
N ASP A 145 -11.45 15.12 6.07
CA ASP A 145 -11.33 16.52 5.63
C ASP A 145 -10.71 16.66 4.22
N VAL A 146 -10.03 15.62 3.72
CA VAL A 146 -9.41 15.65 2.39
C VAL A 146 -10.41 15.24 1.31
N ASN A 147 -10.36 15.92 0.16
CA ASN A 147 -11.24 15.58 -0.96
C ASN A 147 -10.94 14.18 -1.51
N GLN A 148 -9.64 13.85 -1.62
CA GLN A 148 -9.17 12.59 -2.16
C GLN A 148 -7.87 12.16 -1.47
N ALA A 149 -7.77 10.86 -1.20
CA ALA A 149 -6.54 10.19 -0.79
C ALA A 149 -6.45 8.86 -1.55
N GLU A 150 -5.55 8.78 -2.53
CA GLU A 150 -5.36 7.60 -3.36
C GLU A 150 -4.03 6.93 -3.00
N MET A 151 -4.10 5.76 -2.35
CA MET A 151 -2.91 4.95 -2.13
C MET A 151 -2.44 4.35 -3.45
N VAL A 152 -1.22 4.68 -3.84
CA VAL A 152 -0.60 4.18 -5.06
C VAL A 152 0.50 3.19 -4.75
N ASN A 153 0.53 2.15 -5.57
CA ASN A 153 1.51 1.10 -5.43
C ASN A 153 2.03 0.56 -6.78
N PRO A 154 2.78 1.38 -7.53
CA PRO A 154 3.16 1.09 -8.92
C PRO A 154 4.01 -0.17 -9.10
N ARG A 155 4.64 -0.71 -8.04
CA ARG A 155 5.61 -1.80 -8.15
C ARG A 155 5.45 -2.85 -7.06
N ASN A 156 4.23 -3.24 -6.69
CA ASN A 156 4.02 -4.31 -5.70
C ASN A 156 3.41 -5.60 -6.22
N ALA A 157 3.09 -5.69 -7.51
CA ALA A 157 2.70 -6.94 -8.14
C ALA A 157 3.93 -7.64 -8.73
N TYR A 158 4.32 -8.79 -8.16
CA TYR A 158 5.42 -9.60 -8.66
C TYR A 158 5.02 -11.07 -8.72
N GLN A 159 5.31 -11.74 -9.84
CA GLN A 159 5.21 -13.20 -9.92
C GLN A 159 6.37 -13.87 -9.15
N ARG A 160 7.58 -13.32 -9.26
CA ARG A 160 8.77 -13.75 -8.52
C ARG A 160 9.54 -12.52 -8.04
N TYR A 161 9.93 -12.52 -6.78
CA TYR A 161 10.79 -11.47 -6.23
C TYR A 161 12.27 -11.85 -6.35
N LYS A 162 13.15 -10.88 -6.12
CA LYS A 162 14.60 -11.10 -6.20
C LYS A 162 15.13 -11.74 -4.91
N ALA A 163 16.12 -12.61 -5.07
CA ALA A 163 16.98 -13.07 -3.98
C ALA A 163 18.31 -12.30 -4.03
N ALA A 164 18.81 -11.88 -2.88
CA ALA A 164 20.05 -11.14 -2.73
C ALA A 164 21.06 -11.93 -1.90
N THR A 165 22.32 -11.90 -2.31
CA THR A 165 23.46 -12.47 -1.58
C THR A 165 24.68 -11.59 -1.76
N ASN A 166 25.72 -11.81 -0.98
CA ASN A 166 26.91 -10.98 -0.95
C ASN A 166 28.15 -11.80 -1.35
N SER A 167 28.67 -11.51 -2.53
CA SER A 167 29.88 -12.14 -3.08
C SER A 167 31.18 -11.52 -2.56
N SER A 168 31.12 -10.41 -1.82
CA SER A 168 32.31 -9.73 -1.30
C SER A 168 32.83 -10.37 -0.01
N GLY A 169 34.03 -9.97 0.42
CA GLY A 169 34.64 -10.40 1.68
C GLY A 169 34.13 -9.67 2.94
N ASN A 170 33.27 -8.65 2.81
CA ASN A 170 32.82 -7.80 3.93
C ASN A 170 31.34 -8.00 4.21
N VAL A 171 30.91 -7.82 5.48
CA VAL A 171 29.47 -7.83 5.84
C VAL A 171 28.79 -6.59 5.27
N LEU A 172 27.64 -6.77 4.60
CA LEU A 172 26.82 -5.66 4.10
C LEU A 172 25.55 -5.51 4.94
N LYS A 173 25.28 -4.29 5.42
CA LYS A 173 24.00 -3.94 6.07
C LYS A 173 23.09 -3.31 5.04
N THR A 174 21.96 -3.94 4.76
CA THR A 174 21.03 -3.51 3.70
C THR A 174 19.60 -3.40 4.25
N TYR A 175 18.71 -2.76 3.48
CA TYR A 175 17.28 -2.72 3.81
C TYR A 175 16.62 -4.12 3.79
N MET A 176 17.25 -5.12 3.16
CA MET A 176 16.78 -6.52 3.16
C MET A 176 17.36 -7.33 4.34
N GLY A 177 18.03 -6.68 5.29
CA GLY A 177 18.79 -7.32 6.36
C GLY A 177 20.29 -7.41 6.09
N THR A 178 21.01 -8.09 6.98
CA THR A 178 22.47 -8.27 6.90
C THR A 178 22.83 -9.37 5.90
N LEU A 179 23.72 -9.07 4.95
CA LEU A 179 24.29 -10.04 4.02
C LEU A 179 25.73 -10.39 4.41
N LEU A 180 25.96 -11.66 4.68
CA LEU A 180 27.23 -12.23 5.11
C LEU A 180 28.22 -12.38 3.93
N PRO A 181 29.53 -12.23 4.16
CA PRO A 181 30.56 -12.41 3.14
C PRO A 181 30.50 -13.75 2.41
N ASN A 182 31.10 -13.81 1.22
CA ASN A 182 31.39 -15.04 0.47
C ASN A 182 30.17 -15.96 0.32
N PHE A 183 29.01 -15.39 0.00
CA PHE A 183 27.74 -16.10 -0.17
C PHE A 183 27.23 -16.79 1.12
N GLY A 184 27.61 -16.29 2.30
CA GLY A 184 27.25 -16.90 3.58
C GLY A 184 25.75 -16.93 3.90
N ASN A 185 24.94 -16.12 3.23
CA ASN A 185 23.47 -16.20 3.27
C ASN A 185 22.82 -15.65 1.99
N VAL A 186 21.52 -15.93 1.86
CA VAL A 186 20.63 -15.36 0.84
C VAL A 186 19.42 -14.77 1.56
N THR A 187 19.06 -13.53 1.23
CA THR A 187 17.79 -12.92 1.67
C THR A 187 16.83 -12.84 0.49
N PHE A 188 15.57 -13.16 0.73
CA PHE A 188 14.50 -13.08 -0.27
C PHE A 188 13.19 -12.75 0.44
N ALA A 189 12.23 -12.21 -0.32
CA ALA A 189 10.88 -11.96 0.15
C ALA A 189 9.90 -12.61 -0.82
N GLY A 190 8.77 -13.11 -0.32
CA GLY A 190 7.76 -13.71 -1.15
C GLY A 190 6.60 -14.22 -0.32
N THR A 191 5.47 -14.40 -0.98
CA THR A 191 4.22 -14.89 -0.40
C THR A 191 4.07 -16.40 -0.53
N GLY A 192 5.10 -17.09 -1.05
CA GLY A 192 5.14 -18.54 -1.15
C GLY A 192 3.85 -19.12 -1.70
N GLU A 193 3.21 -19.95 -0.88
CA GLU A 193 2.06 -20.77 -1.21
C GLU A 193 0.72 -20.01 -1.22
N ILE A 194 0.68 -18.79 -0.68
CA ILE A 194 -0.49 -17.90 -0.65
C ILE A 194 -0.48 -16.90 -1.83
N SER A 195 0.54 -16.94 -2.69
CA SER A 195 0.61 -16.12 -3.89
C SER A 195 -0.41 -16.59 -4.94
N PRO A 196 -1.42 -15.78 -5.32
CA PRO A 196 -2.36 -16.17 -6.37
C PRO A 196 -1.64 -16.36 -7.71
N LEU A 197 -0.60 -15.56 -7.99
CA LEU A 197 0.17 -15.65 -9.23
C LEU A 197 1.05 -16.91 -9.34
N ASN A 198 1.47 -17.48 -8.21
CA ASN A 198 2.16 -18.78 -8.22
C ASN A 198 1.19 -19.94 -8.35
N ASN A 199 -0.05 -19.78 -7.87
CA ASN A 199 -1.10 -20.80 -7.97
C ASN A 199 -1.77 -20.81 -9.35
N ASP A 200 -1.68 -19.71 -10.12
CA ASP A 200 -2.06 -19.65 -11.54
C ASP A 200 -0.94 -19.04 -12.42
N PRO A 201 0.11 -19.82 -12.73
CA PRO A 201 1.27 -19.33 -13.47
C PRO A 201 0.98 -18.86 -14.90
N GLU A 202 -0.15 -19.27 -15.45
CA GLU A 202 -0.57 -18.98 -16.83
C GLU A 202 -1.66 -17.92 -16.89
N TYR A 203 -2.04 -17.32 -15.75
CA TYR A 203 -3.08 -16.29 -15.65
C TYR A 203 -4.39 -16.70 -16.34
N ARG A 204 -4.73 -17.99 -16.28
CA ARG A 204 -5.92 -18.55 -16.93
C ARG A 204 -7.19 -18.24 -16.14
N THR A 205 -7.05 -17.97 -14.86
CA THR A 205 -8.09 -17.62 -13.92
C THR A 205 -7.84 -16.22 -13.39
N ILE A 206 -8.90 -15.41 -13.36
CA ILE A 206 -8.84 -14.09 -12.78
C ILE A 206 -8.76 -14.28 -11.26
N GLY A 207 -7.75 -13.65 -10.63
CA GLY A 207 -7.64 -13.54 -9.18
C GLY A 207 -8.64 -12.57 -8.59
#